data_AF-A0A225DT98-F1
#
_entry.id   AF-A0A225DT98-F1
#
_cell.length_a   1.000
_cell.length_b   1.000
_cell.length_c   1.000
_cell.angle_alpha   90.00
_cell.angle_beta   90.00
_cell.angle_gamma   90.00
#
_symmetry.space_group_name_H-M   'P 1'
#
loop_
_entity.id
_entity.type
_entity.pdbx_description
1 polymer ?
#
loop_
_entity_poly.entity_id
_entity_poly.type
_entity_poly.pdbx_seq_one_letter_code
_entity_poly.pdbx_strand_id
1 'polypeptide(L)' 'MVTAVAVWDHRPTPDELLDARLARGWEATTTATVNGDIILGHAACRVPRRC' A
#
# COMPACT_ATOMS: atom_id res chain seq x y z
N MET A 1 -4.28 24.90 -1.85
CA MET A 1 -4.21 23.44 -2.04
C MET A 1 -2.77 23.03 -1.75
N VAL A 2 -2.52 22.20 -0.73
CA VAL A 2 -1.16 21.76 -0.39
C VAL A 2 -0.92 20.42 -1.07
N THR A 3 -0.01 20.37 -2.03
CA THR A 3 0.47 19.11 -2.61
C THR A 3 1.46 18.51 -1.61
N ALA A 4 1.03 17.50 -0.85
CA ALA A 4 1.91 16.85 0.11
C ALA A 4 2.99 16.04 -0.62
N VAL A 5 4.24 16.49 -0.52
CA VAL A 5 5.42 15.76 -1.03
C VAL A 5 6.03 14.99 0.14
N ALA A 6 6.30 13.69 -0.05
CA ALA A 6 7.03 12.92 0.96
C ALA A 6 8.53 13.23 0.85
N VAL A 7 9.12 13.79 1.91
CA VAL A 7 10.54 14.12 1.99
C VAL A 7 11.25 13.05 2.83
N TRP A 8 12.38 12.54 2.31
CA TRP A 8 13.21 11.53 2.95
C TRP A 8 14.65 12.05 3.03
N ASP A 9 15.36 11.73 4.11
CA ASP A 9 16.78 12.04 4.29
C ASP A 9 17.72 11.06 3.56
N HIS A 10 17.16 9.98 3.01
CA HIS A 10 17.83 8.97 2.21
C HIS A 10 16.94 8.52 1.04
N ARG A 11 17.47 7.66 0.16
CA ARG A 11 16.67 7.01 -0.89
C ARG A 11 15.87 5.88 -0.24
N PRO A 12 14.53 6.00 -0.15
CA PRO A 12 13.74 4.98 0.54
C PRO A 12 13.74 3.67 -0.25
N THR A 13 13.71 2.58 0.50
CA THR A 13 13.49 1.23 0.00
C THR A 13 12.02 1.03 -0.40
N PRO A 14 11.71 0.01 -1.23
CA PRO A 14 10.32 -0.33 -1.55
C PRO A 14 9.44 -0.60 -0.32
N ASP A 15 10.01 -1.20 0.72
CA ASP A 15 9.31 -1.52 1.96
C ASP A 15 8.95 -0.25 2.76
N GLU A 16 9.91 0.69 2.91
CA GLU A 16 9.66 1.96 3.59
C GLU A 16 8.60 2.80 2.86
N LEU A 17 8.59 2.77 1.52
CA LEU A 17 7.55 3.42 0.73
C LEU A 17 6.16 2.81 1.01
N LEU A 18 6.07 1.49 1.15
CA LEU A 18 4.82 0.80 1.44
C LEU A 18 4.37 1.07 2.88
N ASP A 19 5.26 0.95 3.86
CA ASP A 19 4.95 1.19 5.27
C ASP A 19 4.49 2.64 5.49
N ALA A 20 5.14 3.61 4.84
CA ALA A 20 4.73 5.01 4.91
C ALA A 20 3.38 5.29 4.22
N ARG A 21 2.96 4.48 3.23
CA ARG A 21 1.62 4.56 2.63
C ARG A 21 0.57 3.97 3.57
N LEU A 22 0.84 2.79 4.13
CA LEU A 22 -0.04 2.11 5.09
C LEU A 22 -0.27 2.97 6.34
N ALA A 23 0.78 3.59 6.90
CA ALA A 23 0.67 4.51 8.03
C ALA A 23 -0.18 5.75 7.74
N ARG A 24 -0.34 6.12 6.45
CA ARG A 24 -1.20 7.22 5.99
C ARG A 24 -2.63 6.76 5.67
N GLY A 25 -2.98 5.52 6.00
CA GLY A 25 -4.30 4.95 5.76
C GLY A 25 -4.55 4.53 4.31
N TRP A 26 -3.50 4.35 3.52
CA TRP A 26 -3.66 3.76 2.19
C TRP A 26 -4.11 2.31 2.32
N GLU A 27 -5.16 1.95 1.57
CA GLU A 27 -5.66 0.58 1.45
C GLU A 27 -5.50 0.09 0.02
N ALA A 28 -5.22 -1.21 -0.13
CA ALA A 28 -5.11 -1.81 -1.45
C ALA A 28 -6.49 -1.83 -2.13
N THR A 29 -6.56 -1.28 -3.35
CA THR A 29 -7.78 -1.32 -4.16
C THR A 29 -8.00 -2.73 -4.68
N THR A 30 -9.20 -3.27 -4.48
CA THR A 30 -9.60 -4.54 -5.08
C THR A 30 -9.74 -4.39 -6.59
N THR A 31 -9.32 -5.42 -7.32
CA THR A 31 -9.54 -5.52 -8.76
C THR A 31 -10.74 -6.42 -9.00
N ALA A 32 -11.69 -5.98 -9.81
CA ALA A 32 -12.81 -6.80 -10.22
C ALA A 32 -12.32 -7.95 -11.12
N THR A 33 -12.68 -9.18 -10.75
CA THR A 33 -12.39 -10.39 -11.55
C THR A 33 -13.66 -11.19 -11.79
N VAL A 34 -13.59 -12.18 -12.68
CA VAL A 34 -14.70 -13.11 -12.95
C VAL A 34 -15.17 -13.88 -11.72
N ASN A 35 -14.31 -13.99 -10.69
CA ASN A 35 -14.61 -14.64 -9.41
C ASN A 35 -14.96 -13.63 -8.30
N GLY A 36 -15.20 -12.37 -8.64
CA GLY A 36 -15.44 -11.27 -7.70
C GLY A 36 -14.21 -10.38 -7.49
N ASP A 37 -14.34 -9.44 -6.56
CA ASP A 37 -13.30 -8.45 -6.25
C ASP A 37 -12.16 -9.09 -5.43
N ILE A 38 -10.93 -9.06 -5.95
CA ILE A 38 -9.75 -9.59 -5.26
C ILE A 38 -8.59 -8.60 -5.26
N ILE A 39 -7.76 -8.64 -4.22
CA ILE A 39 -6.54 -7.84 -4.15
C ILE A 39 -5.43 -8.59 -4.92
N LEU A 40 -4.94 -8.00 -6.01
CA LEU A 40 -3.87 -8.57 -6.83
C LEU A 40 -2.52 -7.94 -6.44
N GLY A 41 -1.59 -8.74 -5.88
CA GLY A 41 -0.17 -8.37 -5.82
C GLY A 41 0.54 -8.65 -4.49
N HIS A 42 1.88 -8.66 -4.54
CA HIS A 42 2.79 -8.82 -3.40
C HIS A 42 2.57 -7.76 -2.30
N ALA A 43 2.06 -6.57 -2.67
CA ALA A 43 1.65 -5.52 -1.73
C ALA A 43 0.52 -5.97 -0.77
N ALA A 44 -0.32 -6.93 -1.18
CA ALA A 44 -1.36 -7.52 -0.33
C ALA A 44 -0.78 -8.47 0.74
N CYS A 45 0.45 -8.96 0.56
CA CYS A 45 1.02 -9.98 1.43
C CYS A 45 1.50 -9.43 2.80
N ARG A 46 1.62 -8.11 2.97
CA ARG A 46 1.89 -7.48 4.29
C ARG A 46 0.64 -7.24 5.13
N VAL A 47 -0.56 -7.49 4.60
CA VAL A 47 -1.78 -7.47 5.42
C VAL A 47 -1.67 -8.64 6.42
N PRO A 48 -1.58 -8.41 7.74
CA PRO A 48 -1.48 -9.49 8.70
C PRO A 48 -2.71 -10.39 8.55
N ARG A 49 -2.48 -11.70 8.52
CA ARG A 49 -3.53 -12.73 8.51
C ARG A 49 -4.47 -12.41 9.67
N ARG A 50 -5.67 -11.91 9.38
CA ARG A 50 -6.74 -11.88 10.39
C ARG A 50 -7.00 -13.34 10.78
N CYS A 51 -6.87 -13.63 12.08
CA CYS A 51 -7.34 -14.87 12.69
C CYS A 51 -8.85 -15.05 12.47
#